data_AF-A0A7W1HE19-F1
#
_entry.id   AF-A0A7W1HE19-F1
#
_cell.length_a   1.000
_cell.length_b   1.000
_cell.length_c   1.000
_cell.angle_alpha   90.00
_cell.angle_beta   90.00
_cell.angle_gamma   90.00
#
_symmetry.space_group_name_H-M   'P 1'
#
loop_
_entity.id
_entity.type
_entity.pdbx_description
1 polymer ?
#
loop_
_entity_poly.entity_id
_entity_poly.type
_entity_poly.pdbx_seq_one_letter_code
_entity_poly.pdbx_strand_id
1 'polypeptide(L)' 'MDKKINKIVLAYSGGLDTSAMLLWLKETYGCEVI' A
#
# COMPACT_ATOMS: atom_id res chain seq x y z
N MET A 1 22.78 0.90 2.06
CA MET A 1 22.05 -0.19 1.40
C MET A 1 20.57 0.10 1.56
N ASP A 2 19.97 0.76 0.58
CA ASP A 2 18.56 1.14 0.63
C ASP A 2 17.68 -0.11 0.65
N LYS A 3 16.89 -0.27 1.71
CA LYS A 3 15.93 -1.37 1.81
C LYS A 3 14.79 -1.09 0.84
N LYS A 4 14.75 -1.84 -0.26
CA LYS A 4 13.61 -1.83 -1.19
C LYS A 4 12.37 -2.35 -0.47
N ILE A 5 11.28 -1.59 -0.49
CA ILE A 5 9.99 -2.04 0.04
C ILE A 5 9.40 -3.04 -0.95
N ASN A 6 9.30 -4.30 -0.53
CA ASN A 6 8.81 -5.39 -1.39
C ASN A 6 7.33 -5.70 -1.15
N LYS A 7 6.80 -5.36 0.03
CA LYS A 7 5.43 -5.66 0.46
C LYS A 7 4.97 -4.69 1.53
N ILE A 8 3.70 -4.28 1.48
CA ILE A 8 3.04 -3.45 2.49
C ILE A 8 1.81 -4.19 2.98
N VAL A 9 1.61 -4.22 4.30
CA VAL A 9 0.38 -4.76 4.90
C VAL A 9 -0.47 -3.58 5.36
N LEU A 10 -1.68 -3.47 4.81
CA LEU A 10 -2.63 -2.41 5.09
C LEU A 10 -3.81 -2.95 5.90
N ALA A 11 -4.01 -2.40 7.10
CA ALA A 11 -5.27 -2.59 7.81
C ALA A 11 -6.41 -1.90 7.03
N TYR A 12 -7.17 -2.70 6.29
CA TYR A 12 -8.20 -2.23 5.37
C TYR A 12 -9.60 -2.41 5.98
N SER A 13 -10.31 -1.32 6.22
CA SER A 13 -11.68 -1.34 6.76
C SER A 13 -12.77 -1.33 5.69
N GLY A 14 -12.41 -1.07 4.42
CA GLY A 14 -13.36 -0.87 3.33
C GLY A 14 -13.92 0.55 3.22
N GLY A 15 -13.49 1.47 4.09
CA GLY A 15 -13.85 2.89 4.00
C GLY A 15 -13.17 3.60 2.84
N LEU A 16 -13.67 4.78 2.48
CA LEU A 16 -13.11 5.62 1.41
C LEU A 16 -11.62 5.90 1.64
N ASP A 17 -11.25 6.27 2.87
CA ASP A 17 -9.86 6.61 3.21
C ASP A 17 -8.92 5.41 3.00
N THR A 18 -9.32 4.22 3.47
CA THR A 18 -8.52 3.00 3.29
C THR A 18 -8.48 2.54 1.83
N SER A 19 -9.52 2.83 1.05
CA SER A 19 -9.60 2.52 -0.39
C SER A 19 -8.69 3.42 -1.21
N ALA A 20 -8.70 4.72 -0.93
CA ALA A 20 -7.80 5.67 -1.55
C ALA A 20 -6.32 5.36 -1.20
N MET A 21 -6.04 5.04 0.06
CA MET A 21 -4.70 4.70 0.51
C MET A 21 -4.17 3.40 -0.13
N LEU A 22 -5.02 2.39 -0.33
CA LEU A 22 -4.65 1.16 -1.05
C LEU A 22 -4.15 1.45 -2.47
N LEU A 23 -4.85 2.31 -3.21
CA LEU A 23 -4.47 2.67 -4.58
C LEU A 23 -3.15 3.46 -4.60
N TRP A 24 -3.04 4.47 -3.73
CA TRP A 24 -1.85 5.31 -3.64
C TRP A 24 -0.59 4.53 -3.28
N LEU A 25 -0.67 3.57 -2.36
CA LEU A 25 0.46 2.72 -1.97
C LEU A 25 0.94 1.83 -3.12
N LYS A 26 0.01 1.30 -3.93
CA LYS A 26 0.35 0.50 -5.12
C LYS A 26 1.08 1.34 -6.16
N GLU A 27 0.61 2.54 -6.45
CA GLU A 27 1.20 3.44 -7.45
C GLU A 27 2.56 4.00 -7.00
N THR A 28 2.67 4.39 -5.74
CA THR A 28 3.86 5.06 -5.20
C THR A 28 5.03 4.09 -5.02
N TYR A 29 4.76 2.87 -4.55
CA TYR A 29 5.81 1.92 -4.21
C TYR A 29 5.98 0.78 -5.21
N GLY A 30 5.03 0.60 -6.15
CA GLY A 30 5.11 -0.44 -7.19
C GLY A 30 5.28 -1.85 -6.60
N CYS A 31 4.73 -2.08 -5.41
CA CYS A 31 4.89 -3.31 -4.65
C CYS A 31 3.55 -3.89 -4.24
N GLU A 32 3.57 -5.13 -3.76
CA GLU A 32 2.37 -5.83 -3.32
C GLU A 32 1.82 -5.19 -2.05
N VAL A 33 0.53 -4.82 -2.06
CA VAL A 33 -0.20 -4.33 -0.88
C VAL A 33 -1.28 -5.35 -0.51
N ILE A 34 -1.20 -5.89 0.70
CA ILE A 34 -2.12 -6.89 1.26
C ILE A 34 -2.92 -6.30 2.40
#